data_AF-A0A966NDJ8-F1
#
_entry.id   AF-A0A966NDJ8-F1
#
_cell.length_a   1.000
_cell.length_b   1.000
_cell.length_c   1.000
_cell.angle_alpha   90.00
_cell.angle_beta   90.00
_cell.angle_gamma   90.00
#
_symmetry.space_group_name_H-M   'P 1'
#
loop_
_entity.id
_entity.type
_entity.pdbx_description
1 polymer ?
#
loop_
_entity_poly.entity_id
_entity_poly.type
_entity_poly.pdbx_seq_one_letter_code
_entity_poly.pdbx_strand_id
1 'polypeptide(L)'
;MLEPAITSELIESHGLNSSEYDLLLEIIGRNPTFTELGIFSAMWNEHCSYKSSKKWLRLLPTKGENVICGPGENAGIVDIGDNQAVVFKMESHNHPSYIEPHQGAATGVGGILRDIFTMGARPIAAMNALSFGEINHPRTKELVHGVVEGIGSYGNSFGVPTVGGEIRFNKSYNGNCLVNAFAAGLVDHNMIFYSAASGVGMPVVYLGAKTGRDGVGGATMASAEFDDTIEEKRPTVQVGDPFTEKRLLEACLELMKTDAVVSIQDMGAAGLTCSAVE
;
A
#
# COMPACT_ATOMS: atom_id res chain seq x y z
N MET A 1 20.88 -23.75 -1.56
CA MET A 1 20.46 -23.73 -2.98
C MET A 1 21.58 -23.08 -3.77
N LEU A 2 21.87 -23.53 -4.99
CA LEU A 2 22.81 -22.82 -5.87
C LEU A 2 22.12 -21.54 -6.35
N GLU A 3 22.81 -20.40 -6.21
CA GLU A 3 22.34 -19.12 -6.72
C GLU A 3 22.22 -19.20 -8.25
N PRO A 4 21.11 -18.72 -8.85
CA PRO A 4 21.02 -18.62 -10.30
C PRO A 4 22.05 -17.62 -10.83
N ALA A 5 22.57 -17.87 -12.03
CA ALA A 5 23.39 -16.88 -12.72
C ALA A 5 22.52 -15.67 -13.06
N ILE A 6 23.02 -14.46 -12.79
CA ILE A 6 22.32 -13.22 -13.14
C ILE A 6 22.59 -12.92 -14.62
N THR A 7 21.64 -13.31 -15.46
CA THR A 7 21.66 -13.03 -16.89
C THR A 7 20.86 -11.77 -17.22
N SER A 8 21.02 -11.23 -18.43
CA SER A 8 20.24 -10.10 -18.91
C SER A 8 18.74 -10.38 -18.87
N GLU A 9 18.32 -11.61 -19.21
CA GLU A 9 16.92 -12.02 -19.16
C GLU A 9 16.39 -12.03 -17.72
N LEU A 10 17.22 -12.44 -16.75
CA LEU A 10 16.84 -12.43 -15.34
C LEU A 10 16.67 -11.00 -14.82
N ILE A 11 17.57 -10.09 -15.21
CA ILE A 11 17.51 -8.67 -14.84
C ILE A 11 16.22 -8.03 -15.39
N GLU A 12 15.91 -8.29 -16.67
CA GLU A 12 14.70 -7.77 -17.32
C GLU A 12 13.43 -8.34 -16.69
N SER A 13 13.42 -9.64 -16.33
CA SER A 13 12.30 -10.25 -15.60
C SER A 13 12.06 -9.63 -14.22
N HIS A 14 13.07 -8.98 -13.64
CA HIS A 14 12.99 -8.21 -12.40
C HIS A 14 12.58 -6.74 -12.63
N GLY A 15 12.24 -6.36 -13.85
CA GLY A 15 11.77 -5.01 -14.20
C GLY A 15 12.87 -3.95 -14.10
N LEU A 16 14.14 -4.34 -14.11
CA LEU A 16 15.29 -3.44 -14.13
C LEU A 16 15.78 -3.26 -15.57
N ASN A 17 15.99 -2.02 -15.99
CA ASN A 17 16.67 -1.75 -17.25
C ASN A 17 18.20 -1.75 -17.08
N SER A 18 18.94 -1.74 -18.19
CA SER A 18 20.42 -1.81 -18.16
C SER A 18 21.05 -0.67 -17.34
N SER A 19 20.53 0.55 -17.43
CA SER A 19 21.07 1.69 -16.66
C SER A 19 20.81 1.58 -15.16
N GLU A 20 19.66 1.02 -14.76
CA GLU A 20 19.36 0.73 -13.36
C GLU A 20 20.29 -0.38 -12.85
N TYR A 21 20.53 -1.42 -13.64
CA TYR A 21 21.45 -2.48 -13.24
C TYR A 21 22.91 -2.00 -13.11
N ASP A 22 23.37 -1.13 -14.01
CA ASP A 22 24.71 -0.53 -13.91
C ASP A 22 24.85 0.32 -12.63
N LEU A 23 23.82 1.10 -12.28
CA LEU A 23 23.78 1.86 -11.03
C LEU A 23 23.78 0.95 -9.79
N LEU A 24 23.06 -0.17 -9.84
CA LEU A 24 23.06 -1.17 -8.78
C LEU A 24 24.48 -1.71 -8.56
N LEU A 25 25.20 -2.06 -9.63
CA LEU A 25 26.59 -2.52 -9.55
C LEU A 25 27.52 -1.47 -8.98
N GLU A 26 27.33 -0.19 -9.33
CA GLU A 26 28.10 0.93 -8.76
C GLU A 26 27.87 1.06 -7.25
N ILE A 27 26.61 0.99 -6.79
CA ILE A 27 26.26 1.12 -5.37
C ILE A 27 26.79 -0.06 -4.55
N ILE A 28 26.64 -1.29 -5.04
CA ILE A 28 27.03 -2.50 -4.30
C ILE A 28 28.55 -2.77 -4.42
N GLY A 29 29.18 -2.34 -5.51
CA GLY A 29 30.60 -2.57 -5.78
C GLY A 29 30.96 -4.02 -6.12
N ARG A 30 29.97 -4.88 -6.34
CA ARG A 30 30.11 -6.28 -6.78
C ARG A 30 28.83 -6.76 -7.45
N ASN A 31 28.87 -7.97 -8.04
CA ASN A 31 27.66 -8.64 -8.49
C ASN A 31 26.71 -8.88 -7.30
N PRO A 32 25.42 -8.56 -7.43
CA PRO A 32 24.44 -8.88 -6.39
C PRO A 32 24.21 -10.39 -6.32
N THR A 33 23.69 -10.86 -5.20
CA THR A 33 23.04 -12.17 -5.08
C THR A 33 21.64 -12.12 -5.68
N PHE A 34 20.99 -13.27 -5.89
CA PHE A 34 19.62 -13.32 -6.38
C PHE A 34 18.65 -12.59 -5.43
N THR A 35 18.87 -12.73 -4.12
CA THR A 35 18.06 -12.05 -3.10
C THR A 35 18.24 -10.53 -3.16
N GLU A 36 19.48 -10.05 -3.29
CA GLU A 36 19.75 -8.62 -3.42
C GLU A 36 19.13 -8.06 -4.70
N LEU A 37 19.23 -8.76 -5.83
CA LEU A 37 18.55 -8.36 -7.07
C LEU A 37 17.03 -8.22 -6.86
N GLY A 38 16.41 -9.16 -6.16
CA GLY A 38 14.99 -9.10 -5.79
C GLY A 38 14.65 -7.90 -4.89
N ILE A 39 15.50 -7.57 -3.92
CA ILE A 39 15.34 -6.39 -3.05
C ILE A 39 15.37 -5.10 -3.87
N PHE A 40 16.38 -4.93 -4.74
CA PHE A 40 16.48 -3.75 -5.59
C PHE A 40 15.30 -3.65 -6.55
N SER A 41 14.90 -4.75 -7.18
CA SER A 41 13.71 -4.83 -8.03
C SER A 41 12.44 -4.36 -7.31
N ALA A 42 12.23 -4.83 -6.08
CA ALA A 42 11.07 -4.49 -5.27
C ALA A 42 11.08 -3.02 -4.81
N MET A 43 12.24 -2.43 -4.57
CA MET A 43 12.37 -1.05 -4.10
C MET A 43 12.43 -0.01 -5.22
N TRP A 44 12.91 -0.37 -6.42
CA TRP A 44 13.14 0.55 -7.54
C TRP A 44 12.05 0.52 -8.63
N ASN A 45 11.03 -0.33 -8.48
CA ASN A 45 9.84 -0.23 -9.33
C ASN A 45 9.11 1.11 -9.13
N GLU A 46 8.24 1.46 -10.07
CA GLU A 46 7.53 2.76 -10.03
C GLU A 46 6.65 2.88 -8.79
N HIS A 47 6.00 1.79 -8.40
CA HIS A 47 5.08 1.74 -7.25
C HIS A 47 5.75 2.14 -5.93
N CYS A 48 6.98 1.66 -5.66
CA CYS A 48 7.70 1.98 -4.43
C CYS A 48 8.56 3.26 -4.56
N SER A 49 9.23 3.45 -5.69
CA SER A 49 10.22 4.53 -5.84
C SER A 49 9.65 5.88 -6.26
N TYR A 50 8.47 5.88 -6.88
CA TYR A 50 7.87 7.06 -7.51
C TYR A 50 8.82 7.73 -8.52
N LYS A 51 9.72 6.96 -9.17
CA LYS A 51 10.83 7.52 -9.96
C LYS A 51 10.39 8.48 -11.08
N SER A 52 9.22 8.28 -11.67
CA SER A 52 8.67 9.19 -12.70
C SER A 52 7.97 10.42 -12.11
N SER A 53 7.35 10.28 -10.95
CA SER A 53 6.42 11.26 -10.36
C SER A 53 7.02 12.12 -9.25
N LYS A 54 8.00 11.60 -8.50
CA LYS A 54 8.65 12.25 -7.34
C LYS A 54 9.14 13.66 -7.64
N LYS A 55 9.68 13.90 -8.85
CA LYS A 55 10.14 15.23 -9.27
C LYS A 55 9.00 16.26 -9.34
N TRP A 56 7.81 15.83 -9.74
CA TRP A 56 6.62 16.68 -9.86
C TRP A 56 5.92 16.86 -8.52
N LEU A 57 5.82 15.79 -7.72
CA LEU A 57 5.19 15.83 -6.41
C LEU A 57 5.89 16.81 -5.45
N ARG A 58 7.21 16.99 -5.59
CA ARG A 58 8.00 17.99 -4.83
C ARG A 58 7.60 19.44 -5.10
N LEU A 59 6.87 19.73 -6.17
CA LEU A 59 6.41 21.07 -6.51
C LEU A 59 5.11 21.44 -5.79
N LEU A 60 4.41 20.47 -5.19
CA LEU A 60 3.16 20.72 -4.48
C LEU A 60 3.42 21.42 -3.13
N PRO A 61 2.57 22.37 -2.72
CA PRO A 61 2.68 22.98 -1.40
C PRO A 61 2.29 21.96 -0.33
N THR A 62 3.18 21.75 0.65
CA THR A 62 3.01 20.75 1.72
C THR A 62 3.00 21.34 3.13
N LYS A 63 3.06 22.67 3.24
CA LYS A 63 3.11 23.40 4.52
C LYS A 63 1.83 24.21 4.70
N GLY A 64 1.34 24.24 5.93
CA GLY A 64 0.21 25.06 6.36
C GLY A 64 0.15 25.10 7.89
N GLU A 65 -0.58 26.06 8.45
CA GLU A 65 -0.64 26.28 9.91
C GLU A 65 -1.16 25.06 10.67
N ASN A 66 -2.15 24.35 10.11
CA ASN A 66 -2.74 23.17 10.73
C ASN A 66 -2.08 21.86 10.29
N VAL A 67 -1.00 21.89 9.48
CA VAL A 67 -0.33 20.66 9.03
C VAL A 67 0.66 20.22 10.10
N ILE A 68 0.33 19.13 10.79
CA ILE A 68 1.22 18.50 11.78
C ILE A 68 2.26 17.63 11.06
N CYS A 69 1.81 16.80 10.12
CA CYS A 69 2.67 15.96 9.30
C CYS A 69 2.22 15.99 7.83
N GLY A 70 3.14 16.43 6.96
CA GLY A 70 2.95 16.41 5.51
C GLY A 70 3.46 15.10 4.88
N PRO A 71 3.78 15.09 3.57
CA PRO A 71 4.36 13.91 2.93
C PRO A 71 5.70 13.51 3.55
N GLY A 72 5.86 12.22 3.87
CA GLY A 72 7.09 11.66 4.45
C GLY A 72 6.83 10.48 5.39
N GLU A 73 5.64 10.40 5.96
CA GLU A 73 5.16 9.30 6.80
C GLU A 73 4.04 8.52 6.09
N ASN A 74 3.52 7.46 6.73
CA ASN A 74 2.47 6.63 6.16
C ASN A 74 1.19 7.39 5.87
N ALA A 75 0.87 8.47 6.59
CA ALA A 75 -0.32 9.28 6.33
C ALA A 75 -0.11 10.75 6.69
N GLY A 76 -0.93 11.62 6.11
CA GLY A 76 -0.95 13.05 6.44
C GLY A 76 -1.70 13.31 7.73
N ILE A 77 -1.25 14.30 8.51
CA ILE A 77 -1.85 14.66 9.80
C ILE A 77 -2.15 16.15 9.83
N VAL A 78 -3.41 16.48 10.13
CA VAL A 78 -3.86 17.87 10.31
C VAL A 78 -4.48 18.07 11.68
N ASP A 79 -4.13 19.18 12.32
CA ASP A 79 -4.74 19.64 13.55
C ASP A 79 -6.21 20.03 13.30
N ILE A 80 -7.09 19.59 14.18
CA ILE A 80 -8.52 19.95 14.16
C ILE A 80 -8.95 20.73 15.41
N GLY A 81 -8.00 21.12 16.26
CA GLY A 81 -8.28 21.74 17.55
C GLY A 81 -8.59 20.69 18.62
N ASP A 82 -9.03 21.15 19.79
CA ASP A 82 -9.38 20.30 20.94
C ASP A 82 -8.26 19.32 21.39
N ASN A 83 -6.99 19.64 21.08
CA ASN A 83 -5.83 18.77 21.29
C ASN A 83 -5.92 17.43 20.52
N GLN A 84 -6.63 17.44 19.39
CA GLN A 84 -6.83 16.29 18.50
C GLN A 84 -6.39 16.60 17.08
N ALA A 85 -6.09 15.55 16.34
CA ALA A 85 -5.72 15.61 14.94
C ALA A 85 -6.47 14.55 14.13
N VAL A 86 -6.62 14.81 12.84
CA VAL A 86 -7.10 13.82 11.87
C VAL A 86 -5.91 13.31 11.07
N VAL A 87 -5.77 12.00 11.06
CA VAL A 87 -4.84 11.28 10.18
C VAL A 87 -5.63 10.79 8.98
N PHE A 88 -5.14 11.02 7.77
CA PHE A 88 -5.81 10.58 6.55
C PHE A 88 -4.85 10.28 5.42
N LYS A 89 -5.27 9.37 4.54
CA LYS A 89 -4.57 9.03 3.30
C LYS A 89 -5.56 8.52 2.26
N MET A 90 -5.12 8.53 1.01
CA MET A 90 -5.77 7.86 -0.11
C MET A 90 -4.75 6.97 -0.80
N GLU A 91 -5.14 5.73 -1.10
CA GLU A 91 -4.35 4.79 -1.89
C GLU A 91 -5.12 4.29 -3.11
N SER A 92 -4.43 3.56 -3.99
CA SER A 92 -5.02 2.94 -5.18
C SER A 92 -4.72 1.46 -5.23
N HIS A 93 -5.71 0.65 -5.60
CA HIS A 93 -5.57 -0.78 -5.78
C HIS A 93 -6.09 -1.23 -7.16
N ASN A 94 -5.70 -0.47 -8.19
CA ASN A 94 -6.25 -0.55 -9.54
C ASN A 94 -5.98 -1.91 -10.22
N HIS A 95 -4.70 -2.26 -10.40
CA HIS A 95 -4.30 -3.49 -11.10
C HIS A 95 -4.88 -4.75 -10.44
N PRO A 96 -4.78 -4.94 -9.10
CA PRO A 96 -5.39 -6.09 -8.45
C PRO A 96 -6.91 -6.12 -8.61
N SER A 97 -7.59 -4.97 -8.49
CA SER A 97 -9.06 -4.89 -8.63
C SER A 97 -9.55 -5.15 -10.05
N TYR A 98 -8.72 -4.94 -11.07
CA TYR A 98 -9.07 -5.29 -12.44
C TYR A 98 -8.91 -6.79 -12.74
N ILE A 99 -8.03 -7.48 -12.00
CA ILE A 99 -7.76 -8.92 -12.12
C ILE A 99 -8.72 -9.74 -11.26
N GLU A 100 -8.83 -9.39 -9.99
CA GLU A 100 -9.67 -10.04 -8.98
C GLU A 100 -10.43 -8.94 -8.22
N PRO A 101 -11.66 -8.59 -8.64
CA PRO A 101 -12.29 -7.36 -8.19
C PRO A 101 -12.64 -7.34 -6.70
N HIS A 102 -13.02 -8.48 -6.13
CA HIS A 102 -13.38 -8.57 -4.72
C HIS A 102 -12.15 -8.43 -3.83
N GLN A 103 -11.15 -9.28 -4.07
CA GLN A 103 -9.94 -9.34 -3.26
C GLN A 103 -9.05 -8.12 -3.49
N GLY A 104 -8.95 -7.64 -4.72
CA GLY A 104 -8.25 -6.42 -5.05
C GLY A 104 -8.82 -5.22 -4.30
N ALA A 105 -10.14 -5.03 -4.28
CA ALA A 105 -10.72 -3.91 -3.56
C ALA A 105 -10.66 -4.09 -2.03
N ALA A 106 -10.91 -5.30 -1.53
CA ALA A 106 -10.87 -5.62 -0.11
C ALA A 106 -9.49 -5.38 0.50
N THR A 107 -8.42 -5.83 -0.16
CA THR A 107 -7.04 -5.61 0.30
C THR A 107 -6.61 -4.15 0.22
N GLY A 108 -7.14 -3.39 -0.74
CA GLY A 108 -6.97 -1.93 -0.79
C GLY A 108 -7.58 -1.22 0.43
N VAL A 109 -8.76 -1.67 0.89
CA VAL A 109 -9.37 -1.17 2.14
C VAL A 109 -8.53 -1.55 3.36
N GLY A 110 -8.03 -2.79 3.43
CA GLY A 110 -7.14 -3.20 4.52
C GLY A 110 -5.87 -2.35 4.59
N GLY A 111 -5.18 -2.18 3.46
CA GLY A 111 -3.96 -1.35 3.36
C GLY A 111 -4.15 0.05 3.90
N ILE A 112 -5.15 0.77 3.38
CA ILE A 112 -5.39 2.15 3.81
C ILE A 112 -5.78 2.25 5.29
N LEU A 113 -6.48 1.26 5.85
CA LEU A 113 -6.80 1.25 7.28
C LEU A 113 -5.54 1.05 8.13
N ARG A 114 -4.58 0.22 7.69
CA ARG A 114 -3.29 0.05 8.36
C ARG A 114 -2.51 1.35 8.43
N ASP A 115 -2.38 2.05 7.32
CA ASP A 115 -1.70 3.34 7.28
C ASP A 115 -2.21 4.32 8.34
N ILE A 116 -3.53 4.33 8.57
CA ILE A 116 -4.13 5.22 9.57
C ILE A 116 -3.78 4.80 10.99
N PHE A 117 -3.93 3.51 11.31
CA PHE A 117 -3.73 3.07 12.69
C PHE A 117 -2.27 2.90 13.09
N THR A 118 -1.34 2.75 12.14
CA THR A 118 0.10 2.82 12.44
C THR A 118 0.54 4.23 12.84
N MET A 119 -0.17 5.27 12.43
CA MET A 119 0.06 6.63 12.96
C MET A 119 -0.54 6.88 14.36
N GLY A 120 -1.11 5.85 15.00
CA GLY A 120 -1.76 5.94 16.31
C GLY A 120 -3.24 6.36 16.26
N ALA A 121 -3.78 6.62 15.07
CA ALA A 121 -5.16 7.07 14.91
C ALA A 121 -6.14 5.90 14.82
N ARG A 122 -7.28 6.03 15.49
CA ARG A 122 -8.38 5.08 15.30
C ARG A 122 -9.12 5.43 14.00
N PRO A 123 -9.19 4.55 12.99
CA PRO A 123 -9.98 4.82 11.81
C PRO A 123 -11.45 4.98 12.17
N ILE A 124 -12.09 6.06 11.70
CA ILE A 124 -13.49 6.38 12.00
C ILE A 124 -14.36 6.53 10.75
N ALA A 125 -13.73 6.74 9.59
CA ALA A 125 -14.43 6.94 8.33
C ALA A 125 -13.59 6.42 7.17
N ALA A 126 -14.25 5.79 6.21
CA ALA A 126 -13.70 5.42 4.91
C ALA A 126 -14.51 6.07 3.79
N MET A 127 -13.86 6.32 2.65
CA MET A 127 -14.50 6.77 1.42
C MET A 127 -13.83 6.11 0.21
N ASN A 128 -14.50 6.10 -0.93
CA ASN A 128 -13.94 5.53 -2.15
C ASN A 128 -14.12 6.45 -3.36
N ALA A 129 -13.13 6.49 -4.24
CA ALA A 129 -13.24 7.09 -5.56
C ALA A 129 -13.10 5.98 -6.62
N LEU A 130 -14.22 5.64 -7.25
CA LEU A 130 -14.31 4.50 -8.17
C LEU A 130 -14.54 4.98 -9.60
N SER A 131 -13.76 4.44 -10.54
CA SER A 131 -13.93 4.72 -11.97
C SER A 131 -13.97 3.43 -12.77
N PHE A 132 -15.06 3.22 -13.51
CA PHE A 132 -15.30 2.03 -14.32
C PHE A 132 -15.52 2.37 -15.78
N GLY A 133 -15.45 1.35 -16.65
CA GLY A 133 -15.75 1.45 -18.07
C GLY A 133 -17.19 1.89 -18.37
N GLU A 134 -17.58 1.89 -19.63
CA GLU A 134 -18.96 2.12 -20.03
C GLU A 134 -19.90 1.11 -19.38
N ILE A 135 -21.12 1.54 -19.04
CA ILE A 135 -22.12 0.70 -18.36
C ILE A 135 -22.41 -0.59 -19.14
N ASN A 136 -22.39 -0.51 -20.47
CA ASN A 136 -22.65 -1.65 -21.37
C ASN A 136 -21.39 -2.46 -21.70
N HIS A 137 -20.21 -2.07 -21.22
CA HIS A 137 -18.99 -2.83 -21.46
C HIS A 137 -19.05 -4.18 -20.72
N PRO A 138 -18.68 -5.31 -21.36
CA PRO A 138 -18.91 -6.65 -20.80
C PRO A 138 -18.35 -6.87 -19.40
N ARG A 139 -17.18 -6.30 -19.10
CA ARG A 139 -16.52 -6.43 -17.78
C ARG A 139 -17.07 -5.50 -16.71
N THR A 140 -17.72 -4.39 -17.07
CA THR A 140 -18.09 -3.33 -16.10
C THR A 140 -18.98 -3.85 -14.99
N LYS A 141 -19.98 -4.68 -15.32
CA LYS A 141 -20.93 -5.21 -14.33
C LYS A 141 -20.23 -6.09 -13.28
N GLU A 142 -19.30 -6.94 -13.71
CA GLU A 142 -18.51 -7.81 -12.83
C GLU A 142 -17.57 -6.99 -11.95
N LEU A 143 -16.84 -6.03 -12.55
CA LEU A 143 -15.93 -5.14 -11.82
C LEU A 143 -16.66 -4.34 -10.75
N VAL A 144 -17.78 -3.70 -11.09
CA VAL A 144 -18.58 -2.93 -10.12
C VAL A 144 -19.07 -3.82 -8.98
N HIS A 145 -19.59 -5.00 -9.30
CA HIS A 145 -20.11 -5.92 -8.29
C HIS A 145 -19.01 -6.36 -7.32
N GLY A 146 -17.91 -6.91 -7.84
CA GLY A 146 -16.84 -7.44 -6.99
C GLY A 146 -16.13 -6.33 -6.20
N VAL A 147 -15.85 -5.17 -6.80
CA VAL A 147 -15.21 -4.05 -6.08
C VAL A 147 -16.08 -3.56 -4.94
N VAL A 148 -17.37 -3.29 -5.18
CA VAL A 148 -18.27 -2.80 -4.13
C VAL A 148 -18.49 -3.84 -3.05
N GLU A 149 -18.61 -5.11 -3.42
CA GLU A 149 -18.72 -6.21 -2.45
C GLU A 149 -17.45 -6.36 -1.62
N GLY A 150 -16.25 -6.28 -2.22
CA GLY A 150 -14.97 -6.36 -1.52
C GLY A 150 -14.73 -5.21 -0.54
N ILE A 151 -15.06 -3.97 -0.94
CA ILE A 151 -15.01 -2.81 -0.05
C ILE A 151 -15.98 -3.02 1.13
N GLY A 152 -17.21 -3.42 0.83
CA GLY A 152 -18.25 -3.63 1.83
C GLY A 152 -17.91 -4.77 2.79
N SER A 153 -17.44 -5.91 2.29
CA SER A 153 -17.11 -7.09 3.10
C SER A 153 -15.99 -6.78 4.09
N TYR A 154 -14.94 -6.10 3.63
CA TYR A 154 -13.80 -5.74 4.45
C TYR A 154 -14.15 -4.67 5.49
N GLY A 155 -14.74 -3.54 5.05
CA GLY A 155 -15.11 -2.44 5.93
C GLY A 155 -16.13 -2.85 7.00
N ASN A 156 -17.14 -3.65 6.65
CA ASN A 156 -18.14 -4.15 7.60
C ASN A 156 -17.53 -5.09 8.64
N SER A 157 -16.64 -5.99 8.22
CA SER A 157 -16.00 -6.95 9.12
C SER A 157 -14.99 -6.27 10.05
N PHE A 158 -14.24 -5.29 9.53
CA PHE A 158 -13.28 -4.50 10.31
C PHE A 158 -14.00 -3.51 11.25
N GLY A 159 -15.19 -3.04 10.86
CA GLY A 159 -16.04 -2.16 11.66
C GLY A 159 -15.76 -0.66 11.45
N VAL A 160 -15.35 -0.25 10.25
CA VAL A 160 -15.17 1.16 9.87
C VAL A 160 -16.18 1.52 8.79
N PRO A 161 -17.03 2.54 9.00
CA PRO A 161 -18.08 2.88 8.05
C PRO A 161 -17.50 3.54 6.80
N THR A 162 -17.95 3.09 5.63
CA THR A 162 -17.80 3.86 4.39
C THR A 162 -18.87 4.96 4.38
N VAL A 163 -18.47 6.20 4.67
CA VAL A 163 -19.39 7.33 4.89
C VAL A 163 -19.75 8.09 3.61
N GLY A 164 -19.02 7.83 2.53
CA GLY A 164 -19.26 8.46 1.24
C GLY A 164 -18.31 7.98 0.15
N GLY A 165 -18.37 8.63 -1.00
CA GLY A 165 -17.52 8.33 -2.13
C GLY A 165 -18.05 8.91 -3.42
N GLU A 166 -17.36 8.58 -4.50
CA GLU A 166 -17.73 8.97 -5.85
C GLU A 166 -17.58 7.80 -6.82
N ILE A 167 -18.49 7.73 -7.79
CA ILE A 167 -18.50 6.70 -8.84
C ILE A 167 -18.62 7.37 -10.20
N ARG A 168 -17.73 6.99 -11.13
CA ARG A 168 -17.71 7.48 -12.50
C ARG A 168 -17.70 6.33 -13.50
N PHE A 169 -18.33 6.55 -14.65
CA PHE A 169 -18.31 5.64 -15.79
C PHE A 169 -17.79 6.38 -17.02
N ASN A 170 -16.76 5.85 -17.68
CA ASN A 170 -16.22 6.42 -18.90
C ASN A 170 -15.51 5.36 -19.75
N LYS A 171 -15.60 5.48 -21.07
CA LYS A 171 -14.93 4.56 -22.02
C LYS A 171 -13.42 4.44 -21.81
N SER A 172 -12.76 5.47 -21.27
CA SER A 172 -11.33 5.45 -20.95
C SER A 172 -10.97 4.39 -19.90
N TYR A 173 -11.94 3.89 -19.15
CA TYR A 173 -11.76 2.85 -18.13
C TYR A 173 -12.23 1.46 -18.59
N ASN A 174 -12.54 1.27 -19.88
CA ASN A 174 -12.92 -0.05 -20.41
C ASN A 174 -11.81 -1.10 -20.24
N GLY A 175 -10.54 -0.67 -20.33
CA GLY A 175 -9.37 -1.54 -20.19
C GLY A 175 -8.75 -1.57 -18.79
N ASN A 176 -9.18 -0.71 -17.86
CA ASN A 176 -8.70 -0.67 -16.48
C ASN A 176 -9.64 0.14 -15.59
N CYS A 177 -10.01 -0.40 -14.44
CA CYS A 177 -10.76 0.36 -13.42
C CYS A 177 -9.82 1.10 -12.47
N LEU A 178 -10.29 2.22 -11.91
CA LEU A 178 -9.63 2.89 -10.81
C LEU A 178 -10.39 2.59 -9.52
N VAL A 179 -9.68 2.06 -8.53
CA VAL A 179 -10.20 1.76 -7.20
C VAL A 179 -9.31 2.47 -6.19
N ASN A 180 -9.74 3.66 -5.80
CA ASN A 180 -9.06 4.46 -4.79
C ASN A 180 -9.81 4.38 -3.46
N ALA A 181 -9.08 3.99 -2.41
CA ALA A 181 -9.60 3.87 -1.05
C ALA A 181 -9.02 4.99 -0.18
N PHE A 182 -9.89 5.66 0.56
CA PHE A 182 -9.55 6.70 1.52
C PHE A 182 -9.95 6.23 2.91
N ALA A 183 -9.11 6.55 3.91
CA ALA A 183 -9.50 6.43 5.31
C ALA A 183 -9.07 7.67 6.09
N ALA A 184 -9.84 7.96 7.13
CA ALA A 184 -9.53 8.98 8.12
C ALA A 184 -9.70 8.41 9.53
N GLY A 185 -8.77 8.77 10.41
CA GLY A 185 -8.77 8.41 11.81
C GLY A 185 -8.56 9.61 12.73
N LEU A 186 -9.01 9.46 13.97
CA LEU A 186 -8.86 10.45 15.02
C LEU A 186 -7.74 10.05 15.98
N VAL A 187 -6.91 11.01 16.39
CA VAL A 187 -5.82 10.82 17.34
C VAL A 187 -5.68 12.04 18.25
N ASP A 188 -5.31 11.82 19.51
CA ASP A 188 -4.91 12.91 20.40
C ASP A 188 -3.46 13.30 20.09
N HIS A 189 -3.07 14.58 20.21
CA HIS A 189 -1.74 15.05 19.80
C HIS A 189 -0.57 14.30 20.45
N ASN A 190 -0.74 13.81 21.68
CA ASN A 190 0.28 13.07 22.42
C ASN A 190 0.32 11.56 22.09
N MET A 191 -0.53 11.10 21.17
CA MET A 191 -0.66 9.70 20.75
C MET A 191 -0.36 9.51 19.26
N ILE A 192 0.36 10.45 18.65
CA ILE A 192 0.83 10.35 17.26
C ILE A 192 2.12 9.52 17.24
N PHE A 193 2.16 8.52 16.36
CA PHE A 193 3.32 7.67 16.13
C PHE A 193 3.88 7.90 14.73
N TYR A 194 5.19 7.73 14.59
CA TYR A 194 5.94 7.86 13.35
C TYR A 194 6.68 6.55 13.04
N SER A 195 7.05 6.33 11.78
CA SER A 195 7.64 5.07 11.33
C SER A 195 9.12 4.91 11.69
N ALA A 196 9.87 6.03 11.73
CA ALA A 196 11.31 6.02 11.88
C ALA A 196 11.76 5.37 13.20
N ALA A 197 12.48 4.25 13.09
CA ALA A 197 13.07 3.57 14.24
C ALA A 197 14.11 4.44 14.94
N SER A 198 14.15 4.40 16.27
CA SER A 198 15.17 5.06 17.07
C SER A 198 15.69 4.13 18.18
N GLY A 199 16.96 4.32 18.56
CA GLY A 199 17.62 3.52 19.60
C GLY A 199 18.39 2.32 19.03
N VAL A 200 19.70 2.27 19.30
CA VAL A 200 20.57 1.15 18.92
C VAL A 200 20.31 -0.04 19.82
N GLY A 201 20.13 -1.23 19.24
CA GLY A 201 19.92 -2.48 19.98
C GLY A 201 18.47 -2.76 20.37
N MET A 202 17.52 -1.95 19.89
CA MET A 202 16.09 -2.18 20.11
C MET A 202 15.61 -3.39 19.29
N PRO A 203 14.73 -4.24 19.86
CA PRO A 203 14.16 -5.36 19.11
C PRO A 203 13.16 -4.86 18.06
N VAL A 204 13.19 -5.46 16.88
CA VAL A 204 12.16 -5.28 15.84
C VAL A 204 11.14 -6.41 15.98
N VAL A 205 9.88 -6.06 16.15
CA VAL A 205 8.79 -7.02 16.37
C VAL A 205 7.90 -7.08 15.15
N TYR A 206 7.70 -8.29 14.64
CA TYR A 206 6.69 -8.58 13.63
C TYR A 206 5.35 -8.88 14.30
N LEU A 207 4.29 -8.18 13.92
CA LEU A 207 2.94 -8.37 14.48
C LEU A 207 1.91 -8.52 13.37
N GLY A 208 1.19 -9.64 13.34
CA GLY A 208 0.15 -9.90 12.33
C GLY A 208 0.04 -11.36 11.91
N ALA A 209 -0.47 -11.58 10.70
CA ALA A 209 -0.59 -12.89 10.07
C ALA A 209 0.79 -13.52 9.79
N LYS A 210 0.86 -14.82 9.45
CA LYS A 210 2.15 -15.41 9.04
C LYS A 210 2.50 -14.99 7.62
N THR A 211 3.78 -14.74 7.34
CA THR A 211 4.26 -14.50 5.97
C THR A 211 4.08 -15.74 5.09
N GLY A 212 3.17 -15.67 4.12
CA GLY A 212 2.97 -16.68 3.09
C GLY A 212 3.73 -16.36 1.79
N ARG A 213 3.35 -17.04 0.70
CA ARG A 213 3.83 -16.74 -0.66
C ARG A 213 2.88 -15.77 -1.39
N ASP A 214 2.21 -14.92 -0.64
CA ASP A 214 1.15 -14.05 -1.12
C ASP A 214 1.75 -12.83 -1.82
N GLY A 215 1.38 -12.60 -3.08
CA GLY A 215 1.77 -11.38 -3.81
C GLY A 215 3.27 -11.20 -4.05
N VAL A 216 4.07 -12.27 -4.11
CA VAL A 216 5.48 -12.18 -4.52
C VAL A 216 5.56 -11.59 -5.93
N GLY A 217 6.21 -10.43 -6.06
CA GLY A 217 6.24 -9.65 -7.32
C GLY A 217 5.07 -8.69 -7.53
N GLY A 218 4.17 -8.53 -6.54
CA GLY A 218 2.98 -7.67 -6.62
C GLY A 218 3.26 -6.19 -6.94
N ALA A 219 4.36 -5.63 -6.42
CA ALA A 219 4.75 -4.25 -6.70
C ALA A 219 5.22 -4.05 -8.16
N THR A 220 5.97 -5.03 -8.69
CA THR A 220 6.38 -5.07 -10.10
C THR A 220 5.17 -5.23 -11.01
N MET A 221 4.23 -6.10 -10.62
CA MET A 221 2.94 -6.31 -11.26
C MET A 221 2.08 -5.05 -11.36
N ALA A 222 1.98 -4.28 -10.26
CA ALA A 222 1.26 -3.02 -10.23
C ALA A 222 1.89 -1.91 -11.10
N SER A 223 3.12 -2.14 -11.58
CA SER A 223 3.87 -1.25 -12.48
C SER A 223 3.85 -1.71 -13.94
N ALA A 224 3.20 -2.84 -14.28
CA ALA A 224 3.17 -3.42 -15.62
C ALA A 224 1.90 -3.02 -16.40
N GLU A 225 2.00 -2.98 -17.74
CA GLU A 225 0.83 -2.77 -18.61
C GLU A 225 -0.08 -4.00 -18.68
N PHE A 226 -1.36 -3.78 -19.00
CA PHE A 226 -2.32 -4.87 -19.21
C PHE A 226 -2.13 -5.53 -20.57
N ASP A 227 -2.02 -6.86 -20.58
CA ASP A 227 -1.93 -7.70 -21.76
C ASP A 227 -2.98 -8.83 -21.75
N ASP A 228 -3.03 -9.63 -22.81
CA ASP A 228 -4.00 -10.73 -22.95
C ASP A 228 -3.77 -11.89 -21.95
N THR A 229 -2.67 -11.89 -21.18
CA THR A 229 -2.32 -12.94 -20.20
C THR A 229 -2.72 -12.60 -18.77
N ILE A 230 -3.44 -11.49 -18.57
CA ILE A 230 -3.74 -10.94 -17.25
C ILE A 230 -4.46 -11.92 -16.31
N GLU A 231 -5.32 -12.80 -16.84
CA GLU A 231 -6.07 -13.78 -16.05
C GLU A 231 -5.14 -14.79 -15.36
N GLU A 232 -3.98 -15.09 -15.97
CA GLU A 232 -2.97 -15.99 -15.41
C GLU A 232 -2.33 -15.42 -14.13
N LYS A 233 -2.49 -14.11 -13.91
CA LYS A 233 -1.93 -13.38 -12.76
C LYS A 233 -2.90 -13.32 -11.57
N ARG A 234 -4.12 -13.88 -11.69
CA ARG A 234 -5.09 -13.94 -10.59
C ARG A 234 -4.56 -14.56 -9.28
N PRO A 235 -3.74 -15.63 -9.29
CA PRO A 235 -3.20 -16.23 -8.06
C PRO A 235 -2.27 -15.31 -7.27
N THR A 236 -1.77 -14.21 -7.86
CA THR A 236 -0.92 -13.26 -7.16
C THR A 236 -1.69 -12.22 -6.37
N VAL A 237 -3.01 -12.11 -6.56
CA VAL A 237 -3.84 -11.17 -5.78
C VAL A 237 -4.03 -11.72 -4.37
N GLN A 238 -3.65 -10.92 -3.38
CA GLN A 238 -3.74 -11.28 -1.98
C GLN A 238 -5.19 -11.38 -1.51
N VAL A 239 -5.44 -12.24 -0.53
CA VAL A 239 -6.72 -12.33 0.18
C VAL A 239 -6.58 -11.68 1.54
N GLY A 240 -7.41 -10.68 1.82
CA GLY A 240 -7.39 -9.97 3.09
C GLY A 240 -8.19 -10.69 4.18
N ASP A 241 -7.73 -10.59 5.43
CA ASP A 241 -8.45 -11.07 6.63
C ASP A 241 -8.82 -9.90 7.55
N PRO A 242 -9.99 -9.29 7.36
CA PRO A 242 -10.41 -8.12 8.15
C PRO A 242 -10.61 -8.44 9.63
N PHE A 243 -10.86 -9.71 9.99
CA PHE A 243 -11.05 -10.10 11.39
C PHE A 243 -9.73 -10.12 12.14
N THR A 244 -8.68 -10.67 11.52
CA THR A 244 -7.33 -10.61 12.07
C THR A 244 -6.83 -9.17 12.12
N GLU A 245 -7.09 -8.37 11.09
CA GLU A 245 -6.64 -6.96 11.09
C GLU A 245 -7.39 -6.10 12.11
N LYS A 246 -8.68 -6.37 12.38
CA LYS A 246 -9.39 -5.72 13.48
C LYS A 246 -8.73 -6.02 14.83
N ARG A 247 -8.27 -7.25 15.05
CA ARG A 247 -7.51 -7.60 16.26
C ARG A 247 -6.15 -6.90 16.29
N LEU A 248 -5.49 -6.77 15.14
CA LEU A 248 -4.23 -6.04 15.00
C LEU A 248 -4.41 -4.57 15.36
N LEU A 249 -5.46 -3.91 14.87
CA LEU A 249 -5.82 -2.54 15.24
C LEU A 249 -5.93 -2.38 16.76
N GLU A 250 -6.74 -3.21 17.43
CA GLU A 250 -6.93 -3.07 18.87
C GLU A 250 -5.64 -3.35 19.64
N ALA A 251 -4.85 -4.34 19.23
CA ALA A 251 -3.56 -4.64 19.85
C ALA A 251 -2.55 -3.48 19.69
N CYS A 252 -2.43 -2.90 18.49
CA CYS A 252 -1.55 -1.76 18.24
C CYS A 252 -1.95 -0.55 19.08
N LEU A 253 -3.23 -0.16 19.06
CA LEU A 253 -3.71 0.99 19.82
C LEU A 253 -3.63 0.77 21.34
N GLU A 254 -3.68 -0.46 21.83
CA GLU A 254 -3.44 -0.78 23.24
C GLU A 254 -1.95 -0.68 23.58
N LEU A 255 -1.07 -1.26 22.76
CA LEU A 255 0.38 -1.20 22.96
C LEU A 255 0.93 0.24 22.92
N MET A 256 0.40 1.08 22.02
CA MET A 256 0.75 2.49 21.89
C MET A 256 0.42 3.34 23.13
N LYS A 257 -0.47 2.88 24.01
CA LYS A 257 -0.73 3.55 25.30
C LYS A 257 0.33 3.27 26.36
N THR A 258 1.30 2.42 26.02
CA THR A 258 2.42 2.05 26.88
C THR A 258 3.72 2.57 26.26
N ASP A 259 4.82 2.49 27.02
CA ASP A 259 6.15 2.85 26.53
C ASP A 259 6.82 1.73 25.69
N ALA A 260 6.06 0.70 25.28
CA ALA A 260 6.61 -0.45 24.54
C ALA A 260 6.81 -0.18 23.04
N VAL A 261 6.11 0.80 22.47
CA VAL A 261 6.16 1.14 21.03
C VAL A 261 6.97 2.41 20.85
N VAL A 262 8.14 2.28 20.21
CA VAL A 262 8.98 3.44 19.84
C VAL A 262 8.57 3.98 18.48
N SER A 263 8.39 3.07 17.52
CA SER A 263 7.90 3.35 16.17
C SER A 263 7.11 2.14 15.68
N ILE A 264 6.32 2.35 14.63
CA ILE A 264 5.55 1.29 13.99
C ILE A 264 5.44 1.58 12.50
N GLN A 265 5.48 0.53 11.69
CA GLN A 265 5.34 0.62 10.24
C GLN A 265 4.38 -0.45 9.76
N ASP A 266 3.52 -0.10 8.80
CA ASP A 266 2.67 -1.09 8.16
C ASP A 266 3.50 -1.94 7.18
N MET A 267 2.93 -3.06 6.76
CA MET A 267 3.54 -3.90 5.75
C MET A 267 2.64 -3.95 4.51
N GLY A 268 3.08 -3.24 3.47
CA GLY A 268 2.42 -3.16 2.16
C GLY A 268 3.26 -3.76 1.04
N ALA A 269 3.42 -3.00 -0.04
CA ALA A 269 4.26 -3.38 -1.17
C ALA A 269 5.71 -3.63 -0.73
N ALA A 270 6.37 -4.60 -1.37
CA ALA A 270 7.71 -5.09 -0.99
C ALA A 270 7.85 -5.64 0.46
N GLY A 271 6.76 -5.70 1.24
CA GLY A 271 6.68 -6.42 2.52
C GLY A 271 7.80 -6.04 3.50
N LEU A 272 8.49 -7.05 4.02
CA LEU A 272 9.58 -6.87 4.99
C LEU A 272 10.71 -5.99 4.45
N THR A 273 10.96 -5.99 3.15
CA THR A 273 12.04 -5.21 2.55
C THR A 273 11.78 -3.71 2.67
N CYS A 274 10.56 -3.27 2.37
CA CYS A 274 10.17 -1.85 2.49
C CYS A 274 10.15 -1.44 3.96
N SER A 275 9.37 -2.18 4.75
CA SER A 275 9.04 -1.84 6.13
C SER A 275 10.22 -1.86 7.10
N ALA A 276 11.31 -2.54 6.75
CA ALA A 276 12.52 -2.60 7.57
C ALA A 276 13.58 -1.55 7.18
N VAL A 277 13.45 -0.93 6.00
CA VAL A 277 14.43 0.03 5.47
C VAL A 277 13.90 1.46 5.56
N GLU A 278 12.59 1.65 5.43
CA GLU A 278 11.89 2.92 5.65
C GLU A 278 11.77 3.24 7.16
#